data_AF-A0A923WS01-F1
#
_entry.id   AF-A0A923WS01-F1
#
_cell.length_a   1.000
_cell.length_b   1.000
_cell.length_c   1.000
_cell.angle_alpha   90.00
_cell.angle_beta   90.00
_cell.angle_gamma   90.00
#
_symmetry.space_group_name_H-M   'P 1'
#
loop_
_entity.id
_entity.type
_entity.pdbx_description
1 polymer ?
#
loop_
_entity_poly.entity_id
_entity_poly.type
_entity_poly.pdbx_seq_one_letter_code
_entity_poly.pdbx_strand_id
1 'polypeptide(L)'
;MKNIIKQKIHYLYQRKLLSIFIIGFMFVAIIYWIDFPTNIKMNINSRLERELNLLTSVIDSNVHNNANALNYVHAHFKTEGVPDTATFRKLVKGIESQHPDSTPGIGFISLVKKNDLSKFIQTHHDFPAENLPHLYPEKELFTRFMMVEPLSETRVKPLGIDMLDESARRLAIINAIKKSGITVSNSVLPLVCRNPIPFGSIILLLPYYDTFEVPLTAELRLAHARGLIYIPLYLRDFFNNALGKNSINNERVNFTLAYIDPVTSEEKIIYQRFEMKMDNETITRSQIMDLYGQKWKVTIYTLPEFLTFADRYLANVSIAGLFL
;
A
#
# COMPACT_ATOMS: atom_id res chain seq x y z
N MET A 1 67.93 55.77 10.05
CA MET A 1 66.80 56.03 9.12
C MET A 1 66.45 54.83 8.23
N LYS A 2 67.40 54.15 7.57
CA LYS A 2 67.14 52.96 6.71
C LYS A 2 66.46 51.76 7.42
N ASN A 3 66.81 51.46 8.68
CA ASN A 3 66.21 50.32 9.41
C ASN A 3 64.73 50.54 9.78
N ILE A 4 64.34 51.76 10.13
CA ILE A 4 62.95 52.11 10.47
C ILE A 4 62.05 52.00 9.25
N ILE A 5 62.56 52.37 8.06
CA ILE A 5 61.83 52.26 6.80
C ILE A 5 61.64 50.79 6.39
N LYS A 6 62.67 49.94 6.49
CA LYS A 6 62.54 48.49 6.25
C LYS A 6 61.54 47.83 7.19
N GLN A 7 61.56 48.20 8.48
CA GLN A 7 60.64 47.65 9.48
C GLN A 7 59.18 48.07 9.21
N LYS A 8 58.94 49.34 8.83
CA LYS A 8 57.60 49.81 8.41
C LYS A 8 57.11 49.11 7.14
N ILE A 9 57.98 48.91 6.14
CA ILE A 9 57.62 48.21 4.90
C ILE A 9 57.29 46.73 5.19
N HIS A 10 58.08 46.06 6.03
CA HIS A 10 57.81 44.68 6.45
C HIS A 10 56.48 44.55 7.20
N TYR A 11 56.18 45.48 8.11
CA TYR A 11 54.91 45.53 8.83
C TYR A 11 53.70 45.78 7.91
N LEU A 12 53.83 46.71 6.95
CA LEU A 12 52.80 46.97 5.94
C LEU A 12 52.54 45.75 5.05
N TYR A 13 53.59 45.01 4.68
CA TYR A 13 53.48 43.79 3.88
C TYR A 13 52.80 42.66 4.66
N GLN A 14 53.18 42.44 5.92
CA GLN A 14 52.51 41.47 6.80
C GLN A 14 51.02 41.79 7.01
N ARG A 15 50.67 43.07 7.19
CA ARG A 15 49.27 43.50 7.34
C ARG A 15 48.45 43.23 6.07
N LYS A 16 49.01 43.48 4.88
CA LYS A 16 48.33 43.15 3.61
C LYS A 16 48.16 41.65 3.42
N LEU A 17 49.18 40.85 3.73
CA LEU A 17 49.08 39.39 3.73
C LEU A 17 47.98 38.90 4.67
N LEU A 18 47.96 39.38 5.91
CA LEU A 18 46.94 39.04 6.89
C LEU A 18 45.53 39.41 6.40
N SER A 19 45.36 40.60 5.81
CA SER A 19 44.06 41.01 5.23
C SER A 19 43.61 40.10 4.09
N ILE A 20 44.51 39.67 3.21
CA ILE A 20 44.19 38.72 2.13
C ILE A 20 43.76 37.36 2.70
N PHE A 21 44.46 36.87 3.73
CA PHE A 21 44.08 35.62 4.41
C PHE A 21 42.70 35.73 5.07
N ILE A 22 42.41 36.84 5.75
CA ILE A 22 41.10 37.08 6.38
C ILE A 22 39.99 37.12 5.32
N ILE A 23 40.20 37.86 4.22
CA ILE A 23 39.21 37.94 3.13
C ILE A 23 38.99 36.57 2.49
N GLY A 24 40.06 35.81 2.23
CA GLY A 24 39.97 34.45 1.71
C GLY A 24 39.20 33.50 2.63
N PHE A 25 39.47 33.56 3.95
CA PHE A 25 38.75 32.77 4.94
C PHE A 25 37.28 33.16 5.04
N MET A 26 36.96 34.46 5.04
CA MET A 26 35.58 34.94 4.99
C MET A 26 34.86 34.47 3.73
N PHE A 27 35.53 34.49 2.57
CA PHE A 27 34.93 34.05 1.32
C PHE A 27 34.60 32.56 1.34
N VAL A 28 35.50 31.71 1.84
CA VAL A 28 35.24 30.27 2.03
C VAL A 28 34.12 30.04 3.03
N ALA A 29 34.08 30.79 4.14
CA ALA A 29 33.01 30.70 5.13
C ALA A 29 31.64 31.09 4.54
N ILE A 30 31.59 32.13 3.68
CA ILE A 30 30.37 32.56 2.98
C ILE A 30 29.91 31.49 2.00
N ILE A 31 30.81 30.89 1.20
CA ILE A 31 30.46 29.80 0.28
C ILE A 31 29.88 28.62 1.06
N TYR A 32 30.58 28.19 2.12
CA TYR A 32 30.12 27.09 2.96
C TYR A 32 28.75 27.41 3.58
N TRP A 33 28.54 28.64 4.04
CA TRP A 33 27.27 29.09 4.58
C TRP A 33 26.13 29.04 3.54
N ILE A 34 26.37 29.49 2.31
CA ILE A 34 25.36 29.45 1.25
C ILE A 34 24.99 27.99 0.89
N ASP A 35 25.99 27.11 0.78
CA ASP A 35 25.78 25.74 0.33
C ASP A 35 25.26 24.80 1.43
N PHE A 36 25.59 25.08 2.69
CA PHE A 36 25.35 24.16 3.80
C PHE A 36 23.86 23.85 4.09
N PRO A 37 22.93 24.83 4.16
CA PRO A 37 21.50 24.55 4.30
C PRO A 37 20.95 23.75 3.12
N THR A 38 21.45 24.01 1.92
CA THR A 38 21.07 23.33 0.67
C THR A 38 21.48 21.87 0.71
N ASN A 39 22.72 21.60 1.14
CA ASN A 39 23.25 20.24 1.32
C ASN A 39 22.49 19.45 2.40
N ILE A 40 22.12 20.08 3.52
CA ILE A 40 21.29 19.44 4.55
C ILE A 40 19.93 19.04 3.97
N LYS A 41 19.24 19.97 3.30
CA LYS A 41 17.92 19.70 2.68
C LYS A 41 18.02 18.58 1.64
N MET A 42 19.04 18.61 0.78
CA MET A 42 19.29 17.56 -0.22
C MET A 42 19.55 16.20 0.44
N ASN A 43 20.32 16.15 1.53
CA ASN A 43 20.58 14.92 2.27
C ASN A 43 19.31 14.36 2.93
N ILE A 44 18.54 15.20 3.64
CA ILE A 44 17.24 14.79 4.22
C ILE A 44 16.31 14.24 3.13
N ASN A 45 16.19 14.96 2.00
CA ASN A 45 15.37 14.53 0.87
C ASN A 45 15.83 13.18 0.31
N SER A 46 17.14 12.99 0.13
CA SER A 46 17.69 11.74 -0.41
C SER A 46 17.47 10.56 0.55
N ARG A 47 17.55 10.79 1.86
CA ARG A 47 17.24 9.76 2.88
C ARG A 47 15.74 9.41 2.86
N LEU A 48 14.87 10.41 2.81
CA LEU A 48 13.41 10.19 2.72
C LEU A 48 13.03 9.46 1.43
N GLU A 49 13.61 9.86 0.30
CA GLU A 49 13.37 9.21 -0.99
C GLU A 49 13.77 7.74 -0.95
N ARG A 50 14.87 7.41 -0.26
CA ARG A 50 15.28 6.01 -0.07
C ARG A 50 14.27 5.23 0.78
N GLU A 51 13.84 5.78 1.91
CA GLU A 51 12.84 5.13 2.77
C GLU A 51 11.50 4.95 2.03
N LEU A 52 11.08 5.95 1.23
CA LEU A 52 9.88 5.88 0.41
C LEU A 52 9.99 4.77 -0.64
N ASN A 53 11.11 4.72 -1.38
CA ASN A 53 11.35 3.69 -2.39
C ASN A 53 11.44 2.28 -1.79
N LEU A 54 12.03 2.12 -0.61
CA LEU A 54 12.04 0.83 0.10
C LEU A 54 10.62 0.40 0.47
N LEU A 55 9.83 1.31 1.05
CA LEU A 55 8.45 1.03 1.43
C LEU A 55 7.57 0.69 0.22
N THR A 56 7.64 1.48 -0.85
CA THR A 56 6.85 1.23 -2.07
C THR A 56 7.28 -0.05 -2.76
N SER A 57 8.57 -0.38 -2.79
CA SER A 57 9.08 -1.65 -3.31
C SER A 57 8.58 -2.87 -2.52
N VAL A 58 8.52 -2.77 -1.19
CA VAL A 58 7.96 -3.83 -0.33
C VAL A 58 6.46 -4.03 -0.60
N ILE A 59 5.70 -2.93 -0.71
CA ILE A 59 4.26 -2.98 -1.02
C ILE A 59 4.05 -3.64 -2.38
N ASP A 60 4.75 -3.17 -3.41
CA ASP A 60 4.63 -3.65 -4.78
C ASP A 60 4.95 -5.16 -4.86
N SER A 61 6.10 -5.57 -4.31
CA SER A 61 6.53 -6.97 -4.31
C SER A 61 5.52 -7.88 -3.61
N ASN A 62 5.00 -7.46 -2.45
CA ASN A 62 4.05 -8.29 -1.68
C ASN A 62 2.70 -8.41 -2.41
N VAL A 63 2.18 -7.29 -2.94
CA VAL A 63 0.93 -7.29 -3.72
C VAL A 63 1.10 -8.12 -5.01
N HIS A 64 2.24 -8.03 -5.67
CA HIS A 64 2.55 -8.83 -6.85
C HIS A 64 2.66 -10.33 -6.54
N ASN A 65 3.29 -10.71 -5.43
CA ASN A 65 3.35 -12.11 -4.99
C ASN A 65 1.96 -12.69 -4.72
N ASN A 66 1.07 -11.93 -4.07
CA ASN A 66 -0.32 -12.34 -3.86
C ASN A 66 -1.10 -12.48 -5.17
N ALA A 67 -0.88 -11.57 -6.11
CA ALA A 67 -1.45 -11.65 -7.44
C ALA A 67 -0.97 -12.90 -8.21
N ASN A 68 0.29 -13.30 -8.07
CA ASN A 68 0.79 -14.54 -8.66
C ASN A 68 0.11 -15.77 -8.04
N ALA A 69 -0.18 -15.76 -6.74
CA ALA A 69 -0.97 -16.81 -6.10
C ALA A 69 -2.39 -16.92 -6.69
N LEU A 70 -3.05 -15.80 -6.99
CA LEU A 70 -4.34 -15.81 -7.71
C LEU A 70 -4.20 -16.43 -9.10
N ASN A 71 -3.15 -16.10 -9.84
CA ASN A 71 -2.90 -16.66 -11.17
C ASN A 71 -2.70 -18.19 -11.13
N TYR A 72 -2.01 -18.73 -10.12
CA TYR A 72 -1.85 -20.17 -9.97
C TYR A 72 -3.19 -20.89 -9.75
N VAL A 73 -4.05 -20.35 -8.89
CA VAL A 73 -5.40 -20.91 -8.68
C VAL A 73 -6.23 -20.78 -9.94
N HIS A 74 -6.17 -19.64 -10.62
CA HIS A 74 -6.92 -19.40 -11.85
C HIS A 74 -6.49 -20.33 -12.99
N ALA A 75 -5.19 -20.60 -13.13
CA ALA A 75 -4.67 -21.55 -14.09
C ALA A 75 -5.23 -22.96 -13.83
N HIS A 76 -5.20 -23.42 -12.57
CA HIS A 76 -5.80 -24.71 -12.19
C HIS A 76 -7.30 -24.76 -12.50
N PHE A 77 -8.04 -23.69 -12.21
CA PHE A 77 -9.48 -23.63 -12.49
C PHE A 77 -9.78 -23.68 -13.99
N LYS A 78 -8.94 -23.06 -14.82
CA LYS A 78 -9.09 -23.11 -16.27
C LYS A 78 -8.85 -24.50 -16.86
N THR A 79 -7.98 -25.31 -16.26
CA THR A 79 -7.63 -26.64 -16.79
C THR A 79 -8.52 -27.75 -16.25
N GLU A 80 -8.81 -27.74 -14.95
CA GLU A 80 -9.54 -28.81 -14.25
C GLU A 80 -10.97 -28.43 -13.87
N GLY A 81 -11.36 -27.17 -14.06
CA GLY A 81 -12.60 -26.61 -13.51
C GLY A 81 -12.46 -26.20 -12.04
N VAL A 82 -13.57 -25.74 -11.45
CA VAL A 82 -13.59 -25.38 -10.02
C VAL A 82 -13.55 -26.67 -9.18
N PRO A 83 -12.52 -26.88 -8.34
CA PRO A 83 -12.35 -28.10 -7.57
C PRO A 83 -13.27 -28.15 -6.34
N ASP A 84 -13.36 -29.32 -5.70
CA ASP A 84 -13.94 -29.45 -4.37
C ASP A 84 -13.07 -28.79 -3.28
N THR A 85 -13.65 -28.59 -2.08
CA THR A 85 -12.97 -27.92 -0.95
C THR A 85 -11.69 -28.64 -0.51
N ALA A 86 -11.65 -29.98 -0.57
CA ALA A 86 -10.48 -30.74 -0.14
C ALA A 86 -9.29 -30.55 -1.10
N THR A 87 -9.57 -30.55 -2.40
CA THR A 87 -8.60 -30.31 -3.46
C THR A 87 -8.15 -28.85 -3.47
N PHE A 88 -9.08 -27.91 -3.31
CA PHE A 88 -8.78 -26.49 -3.15
C PHE A 88 -7.83 -26.24 -1.96
N ARG A 89 -8.07 -26.87 -0.81
CA ARG A 89 -7.18 -26.79 0.36
C ARG A 89 -5.77 -27.30 0.05
N LYS A 90 -5.64 -28.42 -0.65
CA LYS A 90 -4.32 -28.95 -1.04
C LYS A 90 -3.59 -27.98 -1.99
N LEU A 91 -4.31 -27.42 -2.96
CA LEU A 91 -3.79 -26.42 -3.88
C LEU A 91 -3.27 -25.18 -3.14
N VAL A 92 -4.10 -24.58 -2.27
CA VAL A 92 -3.71 -23.39 -1.50
C VAL A 92 -2.52 -23.68 -0.59
N LYS A 93 -2.50 -24.82 0.11
CA LYS A 93 -1.34 -25.23 0.92
C LYS A 93 -0.06 -25.39 0.08
N GLY A 94 -0.18 -25.91 -1.13
CA GLY A 94 0.95 -26.02 -2.07
C GLY A 94 1.51 -24.64 -2.42
N ILE A 95 0.64 -23.68 -2.73
CA ILE A 95 1.03 -22.29 -3.02
C ILE A 95 1.68 -21.64 -1.78
N GLU A 96 1.05 -21.76 -0.62
CA GLU A 96 1.56 -21.22 0.66
C GLU A 96 2.93 -21.81 1.02
N SER A 97 3.19 -23.08 0.71
CA SER A 97 4.49 -23.71 1.01
C SER A 97 5.67 -23.06 0.28
N GLN A 98 5.41 -22.42 -0.87
CA GLN A 98 6.43 -21.69 -1.63
C GLN A 98 6.58 -20.24 -1.14
N HIS A 99 5.56 -19.71 -0.45
CA HIS A 99 5.49 -18.30 -0.03
C HIS A 99 4.84 -18.15 1.36
N PRO A 100 5.40 -18.75 2.43
CA PRO A 100 4.74 -18.88 3.73
C PRO A 100 4.39 -17.54 4.37
N ASP A 101 5.18 -16.49 4.09
CA ASP A 101 5.01 -15.17 4.69
C ASP A 101 4.07 -14.24 3.90
N SER A 102 3.60 -14.65 2.72
CA SER A 102 2.99 -13.73 1.74
C SER A 102 1.50 -13.90 1.47
N THR A 103 0.83 -14.96 1.93
CA THR A 103 -0.57 -15.23 1.52
C THR A 103 -1.54 -15.16 2.72
N PRO A 104 -2.35 -14.09 2.86
CA PRO A 104 -3.29 -13.93 3.99
C PRO A 104 -4.54 -14.82 3.92
N GLY A 105 -4.58 -15.72 2.94
CA GLY A 105 -5.62 -16.68 2.63
C GLY A 105 -6.20 -16.46 1.23
N ILE A 106 -6.52 -17.55 0.53
CA ILE A 106 -7.13 -17.53 -0.80
C ILE A 106 -8.54 -18.08 -0.70
N GLY A 107 -9.49 -17.43 -1.38
CA GLY A 107 -10.86 -17.90 -1.44
C GLY A 107 -11.43 -17.85 -2.85
N PHE A 108 -12.58 -18.49 -3.00
CA PHE A 108 -13.39 -18.46 -4.20
C PHE A 108 -14.84 -18.10 -3.86
N ILE A 109 -15.37 -17.11 -4.56
CA ILE A 109 -16.78 -16.76 -4.54
C ILE A 109 -17.42 -17.19 -5.86
N SER A 110 -18.53 -17.94 -5.82
CA SER A 110 -19.31 -18.23 -7.02
C SER A 110 -20.26 -17.09 -7.32
N LEU A 111 -20.50 -16.86 -8.61
CA LEU A 111 -21.57 -16.02 -9.11
C LEU A 111 -22.77 -16.90 -9.44
N VAL A 112 -23.91 -16.56 -8.85
CA VAL A 112 -25.18 -17.28 -9.04
C VAL A 112 -26.15 -16.33 -9.71
N LYS A 113 -26.60 -16.68 -10.92
CA LYS A 113 -27.65 -15.93 -11.62
C LYS A 113 -28.98 -16.21 -10.92
N LYS A 114 -29.88 -15.23 -10.91
CA LYS A 114 -31.21 -15.35 -10.30
C LYS A 114 -31.97 -16.61 -10.73
N ASN A 115 -31.94 -16.95 -12.01
CA ASN A 115 -32.60 -18.13 -12.57
C ASN A 115 -32.03 -19.46 -12.04
N ASP A 116 -30.76 -19.47 -11.63
CA ASP A 116 -30.08 -20.65 -11.11
C ASP A 116 -30.14 -20.74 -9.57
N LEU A 117 -30.60 -19.68 -8.90
CA LEU A 117 -30.53 -19.55 -7.45
C LEU A 117 -31.35 -20.62 -6.72
N SER A 118 -32.55 -20.95 -7.19
CA SER A 118 -33.37 -22.00 -6.57
C SER A 118 -32.69 -23.37 -6.62
N LYS A 119 -32.12 -23.74 -7.78
CA LYS A 119 -31.36 -24.98 -7.95
C LYS A 119 -30.09 -24.97 -7.09
N PHE A 120 -29.45 -23.82 -7.02
CA PHE A 120 -28.25 -23.64 -6.21
C PHE A 120 -28.53 -23.83 -4.72
N ILE A 121 -29.62 -23.25 -4.19
CA ILE A 121 -30.05 -23.42 -2.79
C ILE A 121 -30.37 -24.89 -2.48
N GLN A 122 -31.04 -25.59 -3.39
CA GLN A 122 -31.38 -27.02 -3.23
C GLN A 122 -30.16 -27.95 -3.28
N THR A 123 -29.07 -27.54 -3.92
CA THR A 123 -27.87 -28.39 -4.02
C THR A 123 -26.88 -28.15 -2.88
N HIS A 124 -27.10 -27.14 -2.05
CA HIS A 124 -26.19 -26.69 -1.00
C HIS A 124 -26.91 -26.52 0.35
N HIS A 125 -27.69 -27.53 0.74
CA HIS A 125 -28.47 -27.57 1.99
C HIS A 125 -27.62 -27.58 3.27
N ASP A 126 -26.33 -27.90 3.18
CA ASP A 126 -25.42 -28.02 4.32
C ASP A 126 -25.03 -26.68 4.96
N PHE A 127 -25.53 -25.56 4.43
CA PHE A 127 -25.21 -24.22 4.90
C PHE A 127 -26.34 -23.65 5.78
N PRO A 128 -26.01 -22.88 6.83
CA PRO A 128 -27.01 -22.21 7.67
C PRO A 128 -27.96 -21.35 6.82
N ALA A 129 -29.27 -21.47 7.05
CA ALA A 129 -30.29 -20.74 6.27
C ALA A 129 -30.16 -19.21 6.37
N GLU A 130 -29.61 -18.72 7.48
CA GLU A 130 -29.28 -17.30 7.71
C GLU A 130 -28.18 -16.75 6.79
N ASN A 131 -27.39 -17.64 6.18
CA ASN A 131 -26.29 -17.34 5.28
C ASN A 131 -26.69 -17.58 3.80
N LEU A 132 -28.00 -17.60 3.51
CA LEU A 132 -28.50 -17.60 2.13
C LEU A 132 -28.64 -16.16 1.64
N PRO A 133 -28.28 -15.85 0.37
CA PRO A 133 -28.48 -14.52 -0.18
C PRO A 133 -29.94 -14.09 -0.01
N HIS A 134 -30.18 -12.88 0.50
CA HIS A 134 -31.53 -12.33 0.57
C HIS A 134 -32.06 -12.17 -0.86
N LEU A 135 -33.23 -12.77 -1.11
CA LEU A 135 -33.91 -12.68 -2.39
C LEU A 135 -34.49 -11.28 -2.58
N TYR A 136 -33.77 -10.43 -3.30
CA TYR A 136 -34.26 -9.14 -3.76
C TYR A 136 -34.86 -9.29 -5.17
N PRO A 137 -36.16 -8.98 -5.39
CA PRO A 137 -36.82 -9.15 -6.68
C PRO A 137 -36.11 -8.47 -7.86
N GLU A 138 -35.40 -7.38 -7.61
CA GLU A 138 -34.66 -6.57 -8.58
C GLU A 138 -33.24 -7.07 -8.87
N LYS A 139 -32.73 -8.04 -8.09
CA LYS A 139 -31.33 -8.48 -8.16
C LYS A 139 -31.17 -9.68 -9.09
N GLU A 140 -30.40 -9.49 -10.17
CA GLU A 140 -30.19 -10.51 -11.22
C GLU A 140 -28.96 -11.41 -10.98
N LEU A 141 -28.05 -10.97 -10.11
CA LEU A 141 -26.79 -11.65 -9.83
C LEU A 141 -26.51 -11.65 -8.34
N PHE A 142 -26.13 -12.80 -7.81
CA PHE A 142 -25.80 -13.04 -6.42
C PHE A 142 -24.37 -13.57 -6.33
N THR A 143 -23.71 -13.30 -5.21
CA THR A 143 -22.44 -13.98 -4.89
C THR A 143 -22.63 -14.90 -3.70
N ARG A 144 -21.83 -15.96 -3.68
CA ARG A 144 -21.71 -16.81 -2.51
C ARG A 144 -20.27 -17.26 -2.32
N PHE A 145 -19.81 -17.22 -1.07
CA PHE A 145 -18.54 -17.83 -0.71
C PHE A 145 -18.64 -19.34 -0.79
N MET A 146 -17.81 -19.92 -1.66
CA MET A 146 -17.71 -21.37 -1.82
C MET A 146 -16.60 -21.93 -0.94
N MET A 147 -15.42 -21.29 -1.00
CA MET A 147 -14.20 -21.81 -0.39
C MET A 147 -13.34 -20.67 0.14
N VAL A 148 -12.67 -20.91 1.28
CA VAL A 148 -11.68 -20.00 1.86
C VAL A 148 -10.66 -20.83 2.63
N GLU A 149 -9.38 -20.61 2.37
CA GLU A 149 -8.29 -21.30 3.03
C GLU A 149 -7.20 -20.29 3.43
N PRO A 150 -6.53 -20.48 4.58
CA PRO A 150 -6.78 -21.54 5.55
C PRO A 150 -8.05 -21.24 6.37
N LEU A 151 -8.82 -22.29 6.67
CA LEU A 151 -10.00 -22.18 7.51
C LEU A 151 -9.65 -21.57 8.88
N SER A 152 -10.45 -20.59 9.30
CA SER A 152 -10.43 -20.04 10.66
C SER A 152 -11.80 -19.47 10.98
N GLU A 153 -12.21 -19.43 12.25
CA GLU A 153 -13.52 -18.89 12.64
C GLU A 153 -13.76 -17.47 12.08
N THR A 154 -12.72 -16.63 12.08
CA THR A 154 -12.83 -15.26 11.54
C THR A 154 -12.98 -15.18 10.02
N ARG A 155 -12.57 -16.23 9.29
CA ARG A 155 -12.70 -16.33 7.83
C ARG A 155 -13.91 -17.16 7.39
N VAL A 156 -14.48 -17.97 8.28
CA VAL A 156 -15.69 -18.78 8.05
C VAL A 156 -16.96 -17.95 8.29
N LYS A 157 -16.93 -16.95 9.18
CA LYS A 157 -18.11 -16.08 9.43
C LYS A 157 -18.69 -15.37 8.19
N PRO A 158 -17.90 -14.94 7.19
CA PRO A 158 -18.44 -14.41 5.95
C PRO A 158 -19.09 -15.43 5.02
N LEU A 159 -19.00 -16.74 5.30
CA LEU A 159 -19.58 -17.77 4.42
C LEU A 159 -21.08 -17.54 4.28
N GLY A 160 -21.51 -17.31 3.03
CA GLY A 160 -22.90 -17.07 2.65
C GLY A 160 -23.42 -15.63 2.75
N ILE A 161 -22.56 -14.68 3.14
CA ILE A 161 -22.84 -13.26 2.87
C ILE A 161 -22.75 -13.04 1.36
N ASP A 162 -23.76 -12.38 0.80
CA ASP A 162 -23.68 -11.90 -0.58
C ASP A 162 -22.79 -10.65 -0.63
N MET A 163 -21.59 -10.80 -1.19
CA MET A 163 -20.63 -9.73 -1.40
C MET A 163 -21.19 -8.59 -2.26
N LEU A 164 -22.21 -8.84 -3.08
CA LEU A 164 -22.86 -7.82 -3.88
C LEU A 164 -23.88 -6.98 -3.09
N ASP A 165 -24.18 -7.26 -1.82
CA ASP A 165 -25.13 -6.41 -1.06
C ASP A 165 -24.51 -5.07 -0.62
N GLU A 166 -23.19 -5.04 -0.46
CA GLU A 166 -22.46 -3.85 -0.08
C GLU A 166 -21.91 -3.14 -1.33
N SER A 167 -22.11 -1.82 -1.42
CA SER A 167 -21.87 -1.05 -2.65
C SER A 167 -20.41 -1.02 -3.08
N ALA A 168 -19.45 -0.91 -2.14
CA ALA A 168 -18.03 -0.90 -2.47
C ALA A 168 -17.55 -2.27 -2.96
N ARG A 169 -17.96 -3.37 -2.32
CA ARG A 169 -17.68 -4.74 -2.77
C ARG A 169 -18.34 -5.04 -4.12
N ARG A 170 -19.60 -4.64 -4.31
CA ARG A 170 -20.31 -4.76 -5.59
C ARG A 170 -19.55 -4.06 -6.70
N LEU A 171 -19.15 -2.81 -6.49
CA LEU A 171 -18.38 -2.04 -7.47
C LEU A 171 -17.06 -2.73 -7.82
N ALA A 172 -16.31 -3.20 -6.81
CA ALA A 172 -15.04 -3.90 -7.01
C ALA A 172 -15.20 -5.20 -7.82
N ILE A 173 -16.20 -6.02 -7.47
CA ILE A 173 -16.49 -7.29 -8.15
C ILE A 173 -16.90 -7.05 -9.61
N ILE A 174 -17.86 -6.15 -9.84
CA ILE A 174 -18.33 -5.86 -11.20
C ILE A 174 -17.22 -5.25 -12.05
N ASN A 175 -16.39 -4.36 -11.48
CA ASN A 175 -15.24 -3.81 -12.18
C ASN A 175 -14.21 -4.89 -12.53
N ALA A 176 -13.90 -5.80 -11.61
CA ALA A 176 -12.98 -6.90 -11.87
C ALA A 176 -13.48 -7.79 -13.03
N ILE A 177 -14.76 -8.17 -13.01
CA ILE A 177 -15.39 -8.96 -14.08
C ILE A 177 -15.32 -8.23 -15.43
N LYS A 178 -15.69 -6.94 -15.47
CA LYS A 178 -15.74 -6.16 -16.71
C LYS A 178 -14.37 -5.88 -17.29
N LYS A 179 -13.39 -5.49 -16.46
CA LYS A 179 -12.02 -5.16 -16.91
C LYS A 179 -11.26 -6.40 -17.35
N SER A 180 -11.57 -7.57 -16.76
CA SER A 180 -10.77 -8.79 -16.82
C SER A 180 -9.37 -8.61 -16.22
N GLY A 181 -8.80 -9.71 -15.69
CA GLY A 181 -7.53 -9.67 -14.98
C GLY A 181 -7.65 -9.27 -13.51
N ILE A 182 -6.50 -9.24 -12.83
CA ILE A 182 -6.44 -8.97 -11.39
C ILE A 182 -6.78 -7.51 -11.13
N THR A 183 -7.68 -7.28 -10.19
CA THR A 183 -8.11 -5.94 -9.77
C THR A 183 -8.01 -5.83 -8.26
N VAL A 184 -7.44 -4.73 -7.76
CA VAL A 184 -7.56 -4.38 -6.33
C VAL A 184 -8.88 -3.64 -6.12
N SER A 185 -9.61 -4.00 -5.08
CA SER A 185 -10.78 -3.24 -4.65
C SER A 185 -10.41 -1.83 -4.21
N ASN A 186 -11.39 -0.93 -4.16
CA ASN A 186 -11.23 0.32 -3.41
C ASN A 186 -11.11 -0.01 -1.90
N SER A 187 -11.07 1.01 -1.02
CA SER A 187 -11.14 0.79 0.44
C SER A 187 -12.32 -0.11 0.81
N VAL A 188 -12.06 -1.30 1.35
CA VAL A 188 -13.12 -2.20 1.84
C VAL A 188 -13.31 -2.01 3.34
N LEU A 189 -14.58 -1.77 3.65
CA LEU A 189 -15.22 -1.44 4.92
C LEU A 189 -14.78 -2.25 6.15
N PRO A 190 -15.08 -1.76 7.37
CA PRO A 190 -14.85 -2.49 8.61
C PRO A 190 -15.48 -3.88 8.55
N LEU A 191 -14.70 -4.87 8.94
CA LEU A 191 -15.11 -6.28 8.96
C LEU A 191 -16.42 -6.44 9.73
N VAL A 192 -17.39 -7.15 9.14
CA VAL A 192 -18.66 -7.52 9.78
C VAL A 192 -18.45 -8.29 11.10
N CYS A 193 -17.22 -8.79 11.36
CA CYS A 193 -16.91 -9.68 12.47
C CYS A 193 -15.68 -9.30 13.31
N ARG A 194 -15.00 -8.18 13.03
CA ARG A 194 -14.00 -7.62 13.96
C ARG A 194 -14.51 -6.25 14.38
N ASN A 195 -14.59 -6.02 15.70
CA ASN A 195 -14.78 -4.71 16.34
C ASN A 195 -14.11 -3.58 15.54
N PRO A 196 -14.59 -2.33 15.61
CA PRO A 196 -14.11 -1.24 14.77
C PRO A 196 -12.59 -1.05 14.92
N ILE A 197 -11.84 -1.71 14.06
CA ILE A 197 -10.40 -1.57 13.93
C ILE A 197 -10.23 -0.36 13.01
N PRO A 198 -9.36 0.61 13.34
CA PRO A 198 -9.16 1.82 12.52
C PRO A 198 -8.48 1.56 11.16
N PHE A 199 -8.32 0.30 10.75
CA PHE A 199 -7.55 -0.08 9.58
C PHE A 199 -8.44 -0.80 8.58
N GLY A 200 -8.45 -0.28 7.35
CA GLY A 200 -9.21 -0.85 6.25
C GLY A 200 -8.71 -2.24 5.83
N SER A 201 -9.51 -2.88 4.99
CA SER A 201 -9.08 -4.04 4.20
C SER A 201 -9.14 -3.67 2.72
N ILE A 202 -8.35 -4.35 1.91
CA ILE A 202 -8.51 -4.35 0.45
C ILE A 202 -8.61 -5.80 -0.01
N ILE A 203 -9.16 -6.04 -1.19
CA ILE A 203 -9.34 -7.38 -1.74
C ILE A 203 -8.72 -7.39 -3.14
N LEU A 204 -7.84 -8.35 -3.38
CA LEU A 204 -7.41 -8.70 -4.74
C LEU A 204 -8.45 -9.65 -5.32
N LEU A 205 -8.92 -9.36 -6.53
CA LEU A 205 -9.98 -10.09 -7.22
C LEU A 205 -9.49 -10.53 -8.61
N LEU A 206 -9.70 -11.80 -8.95
CA LEU A 206 -9.46 -12.33 -10.30
C LEU A 206 -10.72 -13.08 -10.77
N PRO A 207 -11.42 -12.60 -11.81
CA PRO A 207 -12.63 -13.26 -12.31
C PRO A 207 -12.30 -14.60 -12.97
N TYR A 208 -13.19 -15.57 -12.77
CA TYR A 208 -13.19 -16.87 -13.44
C TYR A 208 -14.40 -16.94 -14.39
N TYR A 209 -14.13 -17.26 -15.65
CA TYR A 209 -15.12 -17.41 -16.71
C TYR A 209 -15.26 -18.89 -17.09
N ASP A 210 -16.43 -19.31 -17.57
CA ASP A 210 -16.65 -20.68 -18.08
C ASP A 210 -16.08 -20.91 -19.50
N THR A 211 -15.41 -19.91 -20.06
CA THR A 211 -14.71 -19.97 -21.33
C THR A 211 -13.22 -20.13 -21.10
N PHE A 212 -12.55 -20.90 -21.98
CA PHE A 212 -11.10 -21.04 -21.92
C PHE A 212 -10.38 -19.71 -22.20
N GLU A 213 -10.79 -19.01 -23.25
CA GLU A 213 -10.33 -17.66 -23.57
C GLU A 213 -11.11 -16.60 -22.78
N VAL A 214 -10.47 -15.46 -22.50
CA VAL A 214 -11.14 -14.33 -21.85
C VAL A 214 -12.13 -13.72 -22.84
N PRO A 215 -13.43 -13.58 -22.50
CA PRO A 215 -14.39 -12.99 -23.42
C PRO A 215 -14.01 -11.56 -23.81
N LEU A 216 -14.27 -11.18 -25.06
CA LEU A 216 -13.74 -9.95 -25.65
C LEU A 216 -14.40 -8.67 -25.10
N THR A 217 -15.70 -8.69 -24.82
CA THR A 217 -16.46 -7.52 -24.37
C THR A 217 -16.85 -7.63 -22.90
N ALA A 218 -17.11 -6.49 -22.26
CA ALA A 218 -17.54 -6.44 -20.86
C ALA A 218 -18.87 -7.18 -20.62
N GLU A 219 -19.78 -7.13 -21.58
CA GLU A 219 -21.08 -7.81 -21.56
C GLU A 219 -20.89 -9.32 -21.62
N LEU A 220 -20.03 -9.80 -22.52
CA LEU A 220 -19.71 -11.22 -22.62
C LEU A 220 -18.98 -11.71 -21.37
N ARG A 221 -18.05 -10.92 -20.82
CA ARG A 221 -17.37 -11.24 -19.56
C ARG A 221 -18.37 -11.41 -18.41
N LEU A 222 -19.36 -10.52 -18.29
CA LEU A 222 -20.42 -10.66 -17.29
C LEU A 222 -21.27 -11.91 -17.52
N ALA A 223 -21.65 -12.21 -18.77
CA ALA A 223 -22.47 -13.36 -19.09
C ALA A 223 -21.78 -14.70 -18.79
N HIS A 224 -20.47 -14.76 -19.03
CA HIS A 224 -19.62 -15.95 -18.86
C HIS A 224 -18.93 -16.05 -17.50
N ALA A 225 -19.00 -15.00 -16.66
CA ALA A 225 -18.45 -15.06 -15.31
C ALA A 225 -19.17 -16.12 -14.48
N ARG A 226 -18.39 -16.94 -13.76
CA ARG A 226 -18.88 -17.98 -12.85
C ARG A 226 -18.42 -17.78 -11.41
N GLY A 227 -17.42 -16.93 -11.20
CA GLY A 227 -16.96 -16.61 -9.87
C GLY A 227 -15.76 -15.69 -9.88
N LEU A 228 -15.20 -15.45 -8.70
CA LEU A 228 -13.96 -14.72 -8.52
C LEU A 228 -13.10 -15.46 -7.51
N ILE A 229 -11.82 -15.59 -7.83
CA ILE A 229 -10.80 -15.98 -6.88
C ILE A 229 -10.36 -14.69 -6.19
N TYR A 230 -10.21 -14.72 -4.88
CA TYR A 230 -9.89 -13.52 -4.11
C TYR A 230 -8.88 -13.76 -2.99
N ILE A 231 -8.15 -12.70 -2.64
CA ILE A 231 -7.29 -12.65 -1.46
C ILE A 231 -7.67 -11.38 -0.66
N PRO A 232 -8.14 -11.52 0.59
CA PRO A 232 -8.34 -10.38 1.47
C PRO A 232 -7.00 -9.93 2.06
N LEU A 233 -6.63 -8.68 1.82
CA LEU A 233 -5.46 -8.04 2.43
C LEU A 233 -5.91 -7.15 3.59
N TYR A 234 -5.69 -7.62 4.80
CA TYR A 234 -5.89 -6.81 6.01
C TYR A 234 -4.68 -5.90 6.18
N LEU A 235 -4.85 -4.59 5.99
CA LEU A 235 -3.71 -3.67 5.85
C LEU A 235 -2.78 -3.71 7.07
N ARG A 236 -3.33 -3.80 8.29
CA ARG A 236 -2.51 -3.97 9.51
C ARG A 236 -1.65 -5.22 9.45
N ASP A 237 -2.26 -6.37 9.15
CA ASP A 237 -1.56 -7.67 9.16
C ASP A 237 -0.57 -7.74 7.98
N PHE A 238 -0.97 -7.22 6.81
CA PHE A 238 -0.13 -7.05 5.62
C PHE A 238 1.15 -6.29 5.95
N PHE A 239 1.04 -5.08 6.51
CA PHE A 239 2.20 -4.27 6.86
C PHE A 239 2.99 -4.85 8.03
N ASN A 240 2.34 -5.49 9.00
CA ASN A 240 3.04 -6.15 10.10
C ASN A 240 3.84 -7.37 9.65
N ASN A 241 3.35 -8.13 8.67
CA ASN A 241 4.09 -9.25 8.11
C ASN A 241 5.24 -8.77 7.22
N ALA A 242 5.01 -7.71 6.42
CA ALA A 242 6.00 -7.19 5.49
C ALA A 242 7.12 -6.37 6.16
N LEU A 243 6.79 -5.60 7.20
CA LEU A 243 7.70 -4.64 7.86
C LEU A 243 8.03 -5.00 9.32
N GLY A 244 7.48 -6.11 9.82
CA GLY A 244 7.50 -6.44 11.24
C GLY A 244 6.41 -5.72 12.04
N LYS A 245 6.22 -6.15 13.30
CA LYS A 245 5.24 -5.52 14.20
C LYS A 245 5.56 -4.03 14.38
N ASN A 246 4.53 -3.20 14.27
CA ASN A 246 4.67 -1.75 14.40
C ASN A 246 5.29 -1.36 15.74
N SER A 247 6.44 -0.68 15.69
CA SER A 247 7.17 -0.18 16.86
C SER A 247 7.86 1.11 16.49
N ILE A 248 7.49 2.21 17.15
CA ILE A 248 8.05 3.53 16.85
C ILE A 248 9.57 3.58 17.02
N ASN A 249 10.12 2.77 17.94
CA ASN A 249 11.56 2.69 18.21
C ASN A 249 12.35 1.92 17.14
N ASN A 250 11.67 1.14 16.31
CA ASN A 250 12.29 0.31 15.27
C ASN A 250 12.02 0.85 13.86
N GLU A 251 11.33 1.99 13.75
CA GLU A 251 10.96 2.59 12.48
C GLU A 251 11.64 3.94 12.31
N ARG A 252 12.11 4.21 11.09
CA ARG A 252 12.77 5.47 10.75
C ARG A 252 11.78 6.55 10.35
N VAL A 253 10.66 6.14 9.78
CA VAL A 253 9.60 7.01 9.28
C VAL A 253 8.26 6.44 9.69
N ASN A 254 7.26 7.31 9.84
CA ASN A 254 5.86 6.91 9.85
C ASN A 254 5.32 6.96 8.42
N PHE A 255 4.20 6.30 8.14
CA PHE A 255 3.57 6.38 6.83
C PHE A 255 2.05 6.22 6.85
N THR A 256 1.43 6.73 5.79
CA THR A 256 0.02 6.54 5.46
C THR A 256 -0.12 5.97 4.05
N LEU A 257 -1.20 5.23 3.84
CA LEU A 257 -1.64 4.77 2.53
C LEU A 257 -3.01 5.36 2.24
N ALA A 258 -3.14 6.04 1.12
CA ALA A 258 -4.40 6.60 0.64
C ALA A 258 -4.80 6.02 -0.71
N TYR A 259 -6.09 5.75 -0.86
CA TYR A 259 -6.73 5.48 -2.14
C TYR A 259 -6.98 6.81 -2.85
N ILE A 260 -6.67 6.90 -4.15
CA ILE A 260 -7.04 8.05 -4.99
C ILE A 260 -8.25 7.63 -5.83
N ASP A 261 -9.37 8.33 -5.66
CA ASP A 261 -10.56 8.07 -6.47
C ASP A 261 -10.30 8.43 -7.94
N PRO A 262 -10.52 7.51 -8.90
CA PRO A 262 -10.21 7.73 -10.31
C PRO A 262 -11.14 8.75 -10.98
N VAL A 263 -12.28 9.08 -10.37
CA VAL A 263 -13.27 10.04 -10.90
C VAL A 263 -13.09 11.40 -10.24
N THR A 264 -13.09 11.46 -8.92
CA THR A 264 -13.03 12.74 -8.18
C THR A 264 -11.60 13.21 -7.90
N SER A 265 -10.60 12.34 -8.05
CA SER A 265 -9.21 12.56 -7.59
C SER A 265 -9.09 12.83 -6.09
N GLU A 266 -10.13 12.53 -5.31
CA GLU A 266 -10.11 12.66 -3.85
C GLU A 266 -9.20 11.61 -3.23
N GLU A 267 -8.39 12.03 -2.25
CA GLU A 267 -7.52 11.15 -1.47
C GLU A 267 -8.21 10.69 -0.19
N LYS A 268 -8.39 9.37 -0.04
CA LYS A 268 -8.94 8.77 1.18
C LYS A 268 -7.90 7.91 1.86
N ILE A 269 -7.49 8.29 3.07
CA ILE A 269 -6.57 7.49 3.89
C ILE A 269 -7.28 6.19 4.30
N ILE A 270 -6.64 5.06 4.02
CA ILE A 270 -7.15 3.71 4.33
C ILE A 270 -6.31 2.98 5.39
N TYR A 271 -5.07 3.43 5.57
CA TYR A 271 -4.16 2.91 6.57
C TYR A 271 -3.19 3.98 7.04
N GLN A 272 -2.86 3.90 8.32
CA GLN A 272 -1.85 4.73 8.97
C GLN A 272 -1.02 3.82 9.87
N ARG A 273 0.30 3.90 9.79
CA ARG A 273 1.18 3.00 10.55
C ARG A 273 1.16 3.32 12.05
N PHE A 274 1.23 4.61 12.41
CA PHE A 274 1.05 5.11 13.78
C PHE A 274 0.20 6.36 13.80
N GLU A 275 -0.66 6.50 14.82
CA GLU A 275 -1.22 7.81 15.17
C GLU A 275 -0.09 8.77 15.54
N MET A 276 -0.06 9.93 14.91
CA MET A 276 1.00 10.92 15.14
C MET A 276 0.42 12.32 15.00
N LYS A 277 0.78 13.20 15.95
CA LYS A 277 0.55 14.63 15.82
C LYS A 277 1.63 15.19 14.91
N MET A 278 1.22 15.74 13.77
CA MET A 278 2.10 16.50 12.90
C MET A 278 2.55 17.75 13.64
N ASP A 279 3.86 17.98 13.71
CA ASP A 279 4.42 19.27 14.12
C ASP A 279 4.94 20.03 12.89
N ASN A 280 5.35 21.29 13.08
CA ASN A 280 5.86 22.13 12.00
C ASN A 280 7.23 21.65 11.46
N GLU A 281 7.92 20.75 12.15
CA GLU A 281 9.22 20.21 11.75
C GLU A 281 9.08 18.90 10.95
N THR A 282 7.87 18.35 10.85
CA THR A 282 7.62 17.08 10.18
C THR A 282 7.74 17.25 8.67
N ILE A 283 8.77 16.62 8.09
CA ILE A 283 9.00 16.63 6.64
C ILE A 283 8.29 15.42 6.04
N THR A 284 7.61 15.66 4.92
CA THR A 284 6.79 14.65 4.24
C THR A 284 7.24 14.42 2.80
N ARG A 285 7.10 13.18 2.34
CA ARG A 285 7.29 12.79 0.94
C ARG A 285 6.23 11.78 0.55
N SER A 286 5.80 11.84 -0.70
CA SER A 286 4.74 10.96 -1.19
C SER A 286 5.03 10.46 -2.60
N GLN A 287 4.62 9.22 -2.87
CA GLN A 287 4.70 8.60 -4.18
C GLN A 287 3.35 7.96 -4.51
N ILE A 288 2.94 8.08 -5.77
CA ILE A 288 1.76 7.39 -6.30
C ILE A 288 2.22 6.08 -6.94
N MET A 289 1.53 4.99 -6.60
CA MET A 289 1.71 3.66 -7.13
C MET A 289 0.46 3.24 -7.91
N ASP A 290 0.63 2.55 -9.03
CA ASP A 290 -0.47 1.86 -9.73
C ASP A 290 -0.39 0.38 -9.39
N LEU A 291 -1.36 -0.10 -8.61
CA LEU A 291 -1.44 -1.49 -8.19
C LEU A 291 -2.72 -2.08 -8.76
N TYR A 292 -2.57 -2.93 -9.79
CA TYR A 292 -3.65 -3.69 -10.42
C TYR A 292 -4.89 -2.83 -10.75
N GLY A 293 -4.65 -1.69 -11.40
CA GLY A 293 -5.70 -0.80 -11.92
C GLY A 293 -6.28 0.17 -10.89
N GLN A 294 -5.59 0.35 -9.75
CA GLN A 294 -5.92 1.31 -8.71
C GLN A 294 -4.70 2.18 -8.37
N LYS A 295 -4.94 3.47 -8.16
CA LYS A 295 -3.90 4.42 -7.76
C LYS A 295 -3.88 4.59 -6.24
N TRP A 296 -2.73 4.32 -5.65
CA TRP A 296 -2.49 4.42 -4.22
C TRP A 296 -1.40 5.44 -3.96
N LYS A 297 -1.60 6.33 -2.99
CA LYS A 297 -0.58 7.26 -2.54
C LYS A 297 0.01 6.77 -1.24
N VAL A 298 1.31 6.53 -1.25
CA VAL A 298 2.09 6.30 -0.04
C VAL A 298 2.67 7.64 0.37
N THR A 299 2.43 8.06 1.60
CA THR A 299 3.06 9.25 2.18
C THR A 299 3.85 8.85 3.40
N ILE A 300 5.13 9.21 3.43
CA ILE A 300 6.00 9.03 4.58
C ILE A 300 6.18 10.35 5.33
N TYR A 301 6.41 10.24 6.62
CA TYR A 301 6.58 11.35 7.56
C TYR A 301 7.83 11.08 8.41
N THR A 302 8.69 12.07 8.55
CA THR A 302 9.85 11.96 9.45
C THR A 302 9.39 11.72 10.88
N LEU A 303 9.99 10.72 11.54
CA LEU A 303 9.92 10.60 13.00
C LEU A 303 10.96 11.50 13.66
N PRO A 304 10.82 11.85 14.96
CA PRO A 304 11.80 12.71 15.62
C PRO A 304 13.24 12.17 15.55
N GLU A 305 13.43 10.86 15.64
CA GLU A 305 14.76 10.24 15.58
C GLU A 305 15.38 10.25 14.17
N PHE A 306 14.59 10.55 13.13
CA PHE A 306 15.09 10.62 11.74
C PHE A 306 16.00 11.83 11.51
N LEU A 307 15.67 12.96 12.15
CA LEU A 307 16.39 14.22 11.98
C LEU A 307 17.53 14.31 12.99
N THR A 308 18.76 14.44 12.47
CA THR A 308 19.95 14.66 13.29
C THR A 308 19.96 16.08 13.89
N PHE A 309 20.84 16.32 14.87
CA PHE A 309 21.07 17.67 15.39
C PHE A 309 21.40 18.68 14.28
N ALA A 310 22.23 18.26 13.31
CA ALA A 310 22.59 19.08 12.15
C ALA A 310 21.35 19.45 11.31
N ASP A 311 20.48 18.47 11.06
CA ASP A 311 19.25 18.65 10.29
C ASP A 311 18.31 19.68 10.91
N ARG A 312 18.19 19.69 12.26
CA ARG A 312 17.27 20.56 12.99
C ARG A 312 17.78 21.97 13.20
N TYR A 313 19.03 22.09 13.62
CA TYR A 313 19.54 23.35 14.18
C TYR A 313 20.55 24.04 13.29
N LEU A 314 21.42 23.32 12.59
CA LEU A 314 22.49 23.98 11.83
C LEU A 314 21.98 24.66 10.55
N ALA A 315 20.87 24.18 9.98
CA ALA A 315 20.18 24.86 8.88
C ALA A 315 19.61 26.24 9.30
N ASN A 316 19.19 26.39 10.57
CA ASN A 316 18.55 27.60 11.11
C ASN A 316 19.53 28.54 11.82
N VAL A 317 20.56 28.02 12.50
CA VAL A 317 21.63 28.83 13.14
C VAL A 317 22.40 29.66 12.11
N SER A 318 22.52 29.13 10.89
CA SER A 318 23.02 29.86 9.72
C SER A 318 22.21 31.14 9.44
N ILE A 319 20.95 31.26 9.85
CA ILE A 319 20.13 32.47 9.62
C ILE A 319 20.25 33.45 10.80
N ALA A 320 20.42 32.96 12.02
CA ALA A 320 20.50 33.79 13.22
C ALA A 320 21.86 34.49 13.40
N GLY A 321 22.96 33.89 12.92
CA GLY A 321 24.29 34.51 12.95
C GLY A 321 24.46 35.76 12.06
N LEU A 322 23.42 36.14 11.31
CA LEU A 322 23.33 37.37 10.52
C LEU A 322 22.83 38.59 11.34
N PHE A 323 22.28 38.35 12.54
CA PHE A 323 21.64 39.39 13.37
C PHE A 323 22.39 39.68 14.68
N LEU A 324 23.61 39.16 14.84
CA LEU A 324 24.53 39.44 15.95
C LEU A 324 25.90 39.87 15.40
#